data_AF-A0A059LHJ7-F1
#
_entry.id   AF-A0A059LHJ7-F1
#
_cell.length_a   1.000
_cell.length_b   1.000
_cell.length_c   1.000
_cell.angle_alpha   90.00
_cell.angle_beta   90.00
_cell.angle_gamma   90.00
#
_symmetry.space_group_name_H-M   'P 1'
#
loop_
_entity.id
_entity.type
_entity.pdbx_description
1 polymer ?
#
loop_
_entity_poly.entity_id
_entity_poly.type
_entity_poly.pdbx_seq_one_letter_code
_entity_poly.pdbx_strand_id
1 'polypeptide(L)'
;AEDSRRVDAAFYVALRAAERFFADCQRHPGDDECNLAEDVRVLASLARSMLHEAGMVGVELPSGVVEEVARWGSGDLVSVATALGAMACQEAIKILTRQFVPVQGTVLLNAVHASTSVFAL
;
A
#
# COMPACT_ATOMS: atom_id res chain seq x y z
N ALA A 1 -12.85 -9.77 -10.35
CA ALA A 1 -13.27 -9.18 -9.06
C ALA A 1 -12.38 -9.67 -7.92
N GLU A 2 -12.22 -10.99 -7.74
CA GLU A 2 -11.31 -11.56 -6.72
C GLU A 2 -9.83 -11.30 -7.02
N ASP A 3 -9.39 -11.39 -8.28
CA ASP A 3 -7.99 -11.12 -8.64
C ASP A 3 -7.57 -9.67 -8.35
N SER A 4 -8.45 -8.70 -8.59
CA SER A 4 -8.20 -7.28 -8.27
C SER A 4 -8.00 -7.09 -6.76
N ARG A 5 -8.80 -7.76 -5.94
CA ARG A 5 -8.69 -7.67 -4.47
C ARG A 5 -7.40 -8.29 -3.94
N ARG A 6 -6.92 -9.36 -4.59
CA ARG A 6 -5.61 -9.97 -4.27
C ARG A 6 -4.46 -9.02 -4.62
N VAL A 7 -4.55 -8.35 -5.77
CA VAL A 7 -3.58 -7.33 -6.18
C VAL A 7 -3.57 -6.15 -5.21
N ASP A 8 -4.75 -5.66 -4.81
CA ASP A 8 -4.87 -4.59 -3.82
C ASP A 8 -4.28 -4.98 -2.44
N ALA A 9 -4.51 -6.23 -1.99
CA ALA A 9 -3.89 -6.74 -0.77
C ALA A 9 -2.37 -6.85 -0.89
N ALA A 10 -1.86 -7.21 -2.07
CA ALA A 10 -0.43 -7.24 -2.34
C ALA A 10 0.18 -5.83 -2.32
N PHE A 11 -0.51 -4.83 -2.89
CA PHE A 11 -0.11 -3.43 -2.77
C PHE A 11 -0.06 -2.98 -1.31
N TYR A 12 -1.02 -3.37 -0.48
CA TYR A 12 -0.95 -3.11 0.96
C TYR A 12 0.34 -3.68 1.56
N VAL A 13 0.65 -4.96 1.32
CA VAL A 13 1.89 -5.59 1.84
C VAL A 13 3.15 -4.87 1.32
N ALA A 14 3.19 -4.52 0.03
CA ALA A 14 4.33 -3.83 -0.56
C ALA A 14 4.51 -2.40 -0.01
N LEU A 15 3.42 -1.66 0.26
CA LEU A 15 3.46 -0.36 0.93
C LEU A 15 3.97 -0.49 2.37
N ARG A 16 3.54 -1.51 3.11
CA ARG A 16 4.08 -1.80 4.45
C ARG A 16 5.57 -2.17 4.40
N ALA A 17 5.99 -2.90 3.38
CA ALA A 17 7.40 -3.20 3.16
C ALA A 17 8.21 -1.94 2.81
N ALA A 18 7.64 -0.98 2.09
CA ALA A 18 8.28 0.29 1.78
C ALA A 18 8.48 1.17 3.03
N GLU A 19 7.54 1.13 3.98
CA GLU A 19 7.74 1.77 5.29
C GLU A 19 8.90 1.14 6.08
N ARG A 20 9.01 -0.19 6.07
CA ARG A 20 10.14 -0.90 6.71
C ARG A 20 11.47 -0.60 5.99
N PHE A 21 11.44 -0.53 4.66
CA PHE A 21 12.58 -0.10 3.85
C PHE A 21 13.05 1.29 4.28
N PHE A 22 12.13 2.24 4.46
CA PHE A 22 12.47 3.58 4.94
C PHE A 22 13.09 3.55 6.33
N ALA A 23 12.55 2.74 7.25
CA ALA A 23 13.11 2.60 8.59
C ALA A 23 14.58 2.11 8.56
N ASP A 24 14.88 1.14 7.69
CA ASP A 24 16.21 0.52 7.60
C ASP A 24 17.21 1.36 6.78
N CYS A 25 16.76 1.97 5.68
CA CYS A 25 17.62 2.65 4.70
C CYS A 25 17.62 4.18 4.81
N GLN A 26 16.70 4.77 5.58
CA GLN A 26 16.51 6.23 5.73
C GLN A 26 16.28 6.96 4.39
N ARG A 27 15.66 6.24 3.43
CA ARG A 27 15.22 6.74 2.13
C ARG A 27 14.08 5.87 1.61
N HIS A 28 13.31 6.33 0.64
CA HIS A 28 12.25 5.54 0.03
C HIS A 28 12.78 4.68 -1.14
N PRO A 29 12.13 3.55 -1.44
CA PRO A 29 12.47 2.77 -2.61
C PRO A 29 12.14 3.57 -3.88
N GLY A 30 13.09 3.63 -4.81
CA GLY A 30 12.94 4.35 -6.08
C GLY A 30 13.10 5.87 -6.01
N ASP A 31 13.63 6.41 -4.91
CA ASP A 31 14.04 7.83 -4.83
C ASP A 31 15.14 8.18 -5.86
N ASP A 32 15.97 7.20 -6.21
CA ASP A 32 17.04 7.33 -7.22
C ASP A 32 16.88 6.25 -8.29
N GLU A 33 16.67 6.70 -9.54
CA GLU A 33 16.51 5.81 -10.70
C GLU A 33 17.71 4.87 -10.90
N CYS A 34 18.92 5.30 -10.53
CA CYS A 34 20.13 4.48 -10.66
C CYS A 34 20.09 3.23 -9.76
N ASN A 35 19.39 3.31 -8.64
CA ASN A 35 19.33 2.27 -7.62
C ASN A 35 18.03 1.44 -7.67
N LEU A 36 17.12 1.76 -8.60
CA LEU A 36 15.78 1.17 -8.66
C LEU A 36 15.78 -0.36 -8.68
N ALA A 37 16.66 -0.98 -9.46
CA ALA A 37 16.72 -2.44 -9.56
C ALA A 37 17.11 -3.12 -8.23
N GLU A 38 18.02 -2.49 -7.48
CA GLU A 38 18.42 -2.97 -6.17
C GLU A 38 17.33 -2.72 -5.12
N ASP A 39 16.67 -1.56 -5.20
CA ASP A 39 15.54 -1.22 -4.34
C ASP A 39 14.39 -2.21 -4.47
N VAL A 40 14.04 -2.58 -5.71
CA VAL A 40 13.05 -3.63 -5.98
C VAL A 40 13.44 -4.94 -5.32
N ARG A 41 14.72 -5.32 -5.39
CA ARG A 41 15.22 -6.58 -4.79
C ARG A 41 15.09 -6.56 -3.26
N VAL A 42 15.49 -5.45 -2.63
CA VAL A 42 15.40 -5.28 -1.17
C VAL A 42 13.94 -5.20 -0.74
N LEU A 43 13.11 -4.41 -1.41
CA LEU A 43 11.68 -4.28 -1.13
C LEU A 43 10.95 -5.62 -1.25
N ALA A 44 11.25 -6.42 -2.28
CA ALA A 44 10.71 -7.78 -2.43
C ALA A 44 11.14 -8.70 -1.28
N SER A 45 12.38 -8.57 -0.80
CA SER A 45 12.87 -9.36 0.33
C SER A 45 12.17 -8.99 1.64
N LEU A 46 11.94 -7.69 1.89
CA LEU A 46 11.22 -7.20 3.04
C LEU A 46 9.75 -7.64 3.01
N ALA A 47 9.08 -7.51 1.86
CA ALA A 47 7.70 -7.94 1.70
C ALA A 47 7.55 -9.44 1.96
N ARG A 48 8.46 -10.28 1.46
CA ARG A 48 8.49 -11.72 1.78
C ARG A 48 8.76 -12.00 3.26
N SER A 49 9.67 -11.27 3.89
CA SER A 49 9.93 -11.39 5.33
C SER A 49 8.68 -11.10 6.14
N MET A 50 7.94 -10.04 5.79
CA MET A 50 6.71 -9.66 6.47
C MET A 50 5.59 -10.71 6.31
N LEU A 51 5.44 -11.28 5.11
CA LEU A 51 4.50 -12.40 4.89
C LEU A 51 4.86 -13.61 5.75
N HIS A 52 6.15 -13.96 5.83
CA HIS A 52 6.63 -15.05 6.67
C HIS A 52 6.41 -14.78 8.17
N GLU A 53 6.73 -13.57 8.65
CA GLU A 53 6.49 -13.13 10.04
C GLU A 53 5.00 -13.18 10.41
N ALA A 54 4.11 -12.89 9.45
CA ALA A 54 2.66 -13.00 9.62
C ALA A 54 2.10 -14.44 9.50
N GLY A 55 2.96 -15.45 9.33
CA GLY A 55 2.56 -16.85 9.18
C GLY A 55 2.02 -17.23 7.80
N MET A 56 2.09 -16.33 6.81
CA MET A 56 1.65 -16.55 5.44
C MET A 56 2.76 -17.19 4.58
N VAL A 57 3.26 -18.35 5.03
CA VAL A 57 4.32 -19.07 4.34
C VAL A 57 3.80 -19.63 3.00
N GLY A 58 4.54 -19.37 1.92
CA GLY A 58 4.20 -19.84 0.57
C GLY A 58 3.23 -18.93 -0.20
N VAL A 59 2.79 -17.81 0.39
CA VAL A 59 2.07 -16.77 -0.35
C VAL A 59 3.06 -15.95 -1.17
N GLU A 60 2.84 -15.90 -2.48
CA GLU A 60 3.63 -15.07 -3.39
C GLU A 60 2.86 -13.81 -3.75
N LEU A 61 3.60 -12.69 -3.85
CA LEU A 61 3.06 -11.43 -4.34
C LEU A 61 2.86 -11.52 -5.86
N PRO A 62 1.74 -11.01 -6.41
CA PRO A 62 1.56 -10.87 -7.84
C PRO A 62 2.74 -10.11 -8.48
N SER A 63 3.15 -10.57 -9.66
CA SER A 63 4.26 -9.97 -10.41
C SER A 63 4.01 -8.49 -10.70
N GLY A 64 5.05 -7.65 -10.59
CA GLY A 64 4.97 -6.23 -10.93
C GLY A 64 4.55 -5.32 -9.77
N VAL A 65 3.97 -5.85 -8.69
CA VAL A 65 3.50 -5.01 -7.56
C VAL A 65 4.66 -4.31 -6.87
N VAL A 66 5.76 -5.02 -6.61
CA VAL A 66 6.92 -4.47 -5.92
C VAL A 66 7.66 -3.47 -6.81
N GLU A 67 7.80 -3.82 -8.09
CA GLU A 67 8.37 -2.96 -9.12
C GLU A 67 7.57 -1.65 -9.23
N GLU A 68 6.25 -1.74 -9.20
CA GLU A 68 5.35 -0.59 -9.30
C GLU A 68 5.43 0.32 -8.07
N VAL A 69 5.50 -0.24 -6.86
CA VAL A 69 5.69 0.55 -5.63
C VAL A 69 7.03 1.27 -5.62
N ALA A 70 8.11 0.59 -6.03
CA ALA A 70 9.41 1.25 -6.16
C ALA A 70 9.38 2.31 -7.27
N ARG A 71 8.70 2.05 -8.39
CA ARG A 71 8.56 3.02 -9.50
C ARG A 71 7.83 4.30 -9.09
N TRP A 72 6.95 4.27 -8.08
CA TRP A 72 6.28 5.46 -7.59
C TRP A 72 7.23 6.44 -6.89
N GLY A 73 8.39 5.99 -6.40
CA GLY A 73 9.45 6.85 -5.85
C GLY A 73 8.96 7.79 -4.74
N SER A 74 8.05 7.30 -3.88
CA SER A 74 7.39 8.10 -2.83
C SER A 74 6.68 9.38 -3.33
N GLY A 75 6.25 9.42 -4.58
CA GLY A 75 5.55 10.56 -5.16
C GLY A 75 4.19 10.79 -4.51
N ASP A 76 3.91 12.04 -4.14
CA ASP A 76 2.61 12.48 -3.62
C ASP A 76 1.84 13.27 -4.68
N LEU A 77 0.80 12.64 -5.23
CA LEU A 77 -0.08 13.27 -6.22
C LEU A 77 -1.22 14.00 -5.52
N VAL A 78 -1.31 15.31 -5.72
CA VAL A 78 -2.36 16.17 -5.13
C VAL A 78 -3.78 15.62 -5.34
N SER A 79 -4.06 15.04 -6.50
CA SER A 79 -5.36 14.43 -6.81
C SER A 79 -5.67 13.22 -5.92
N VAL A 80 -4.68 12.34 -5.70
CA VAL A 80 -4.80 11.16 -4.84
C VAL A 80 -4.88 11.57 -3.38
N ALA A 81 -4.03 12.49 -2.93
CA ALA A 81 -4.06 13.05 -1.58
C ALA A 81 -5.40 13.72 -1.27
N THR A 82 -5.95 14.49 -2.20
CA THR A 82 -7.26 15.14 -2.04
C THR A 82 -8.39 14.12 -1.91
N ALA A 83 -8.38 13.07 -2.74
CA ALA A 83 -9.38 12.00 -2.67
C ALA A 83 -9.31 11.25 -1.33
N LEU A 84 -8.10 10.84 -0.90
CA LEU A 84 -7.88 10.21 0.40
C LEU A 84 -8.28 11.11 1.56
N GLY A 85 -7.93 12.40 1.51
CA GLY A 85 -8.31 13.39 2.52
C GLY A 85 -9.82 13.58 2.64
N ALA A 86 -10.54 13.60 1.52
CA ALA A 86 -12.01 13.65 1.52
C ALA A 86 -12.62 12.40 2.16
N MET A 87 -12.11 11.20 1.83
CA MET A 87 -12.55 9.94 2.42
C MET A 87 -12.31 9.94 3.95
N ALA A 88 -11.10 10.29 4.38
CA ALA A 88 -10.74 10.35 5.79
C ALA A 88 -11.57 11.38 6.57
N CYS A 89 -11.80 12.57 5.99
CA CYS A 89 -12.64 13.61 6.58
C CYS A 89 -14.08 13.11 6.78
N GLN A 90 -14.65 12.42 5.79
CA GLN A 90 -15.99 11.86 5.92
C GLN A 90 -16.05 10.81 7.03
N GLU A 91 -15.07 9.91 7.14
CA GLU A 91 -15.02 8.94 8.25
C GLU A 91 -14.91 9.64 9.62
N ALA A 92 -14.15 10.74 9.72
CA ALA A 92 -14.07 11.55 10.93
C ALA A 92 -15.43 12.18 11.29
N ILE A 93 -16.17 12.72 10.32
CA ILE A 93 -17.52 13.27 10.54
C ILE A 93 -18.47 12.19 11.07
N LYS A 94 -18.42 10.97 10.53
CA LYS A 94 -19.26 9.85 11.00
C LYS A 94 -19.01 9.56 12.48
N ILE A 95 -17.74 9.49 12.87
CA ILE A 95 -17.33 9.23 14.26
C ILE A 95 -17.79 10.37 15.19
N LEU A 96 -17.52 11.62 14.82
CA LEU A 96 -17.80 12.80 15.65
C LEU A 96 -19.29 13.02 15.86
N THR A 97 -20.08 12.90 14.80
CA THR A 97 -21.53 13.13 14.84
C THR A 97 -22.31 11.94 15.37
N ARG A 98 -21.67 10.76 15.44
CA ARG A 98 -22.32 9.46 15.64
C ARG A 98 -23.46 9.22 14.64
N GLN A 99 -23.31 9.74 13.42
CA GLN A 99 -24.22 9.52 12.32
C GLN A 99 -23.55 8.66 11.27
N PHE A 100 -24.33 7.79 10.63
CA PHE A 100 -23.84 6.75 9.70
C PHE A 100 -22.93 5.72 10.36
N VAL A 101 -22.42 4.77 9.56
CA VAL A 101 -21.56 3.68 10.01
C VAL A 101 -20.14 3.88 9.48
N PRO A 102 -19.13 4.04 10.35
CA PRO A 102 -17.73 4.08 9.94
C PRO A 102 -17.30 2.77 9.27
N VAL A 103 -16.41 2.86 8.29
CA VAL A 103 -15.82 1.67 7.66
C VAL A 103 -14.94 0.95 8.68
N GLN A 104 -15.08 -0.37 8.78
CA GLN A 104 -14.23 -1.21 9.63
C GLN A 104 -12.99 -1.68 8.87
N GLY A 105 -11.84 -1.58 9.51
CA GLY A 105 -10.56 -2.04 8.97
C GLY A 105 -9.84 -0.99 8.12
N THR A 106 -9.21 -1.43 7.05
CA THR A 106 -8.36 -0.61 6.18
C THR A 106 -8.98 -0.45 4.80
N VAL A 107 -9.05 0.80 4.34
CA VAL A 107 -9.46 1.13 2.97
C VAL A 107 -8.21 1.38 2.13
N LEU A 108 -8.09 0.66 1.02
CA LEU A 108 -7.05 0.89 0.01
C LEU A 108 -7.69 1.56 -1.21
N LEU A 109 -7.14 2.71 -1.62
CA LEU A 109 -7.53 3.43 -2.82
C LEU A 109 -6.54 3.10 -3.94
N ASN A 110 -7.02 2.46 -5.00
CA ASN A 110 -6.28 2.28 -6.23
C ASN A 110 -6.71 3.35 -7.24
N ALA A 111 -5.98 4.46 -7.25
CA ALA A 111 -6.30 5.61 -8.10
C ALA A 111 -6.07 5.34 -9.61
N VAL A 112 -5.22 4.37 -9.97
CA VAL A 112 -4.98 3.97 -11.37
C VAL A 112 -6.25 3.41 -11.99
N HIS A 113 -7.01 2.61 -11.22
CA HIS A 113 -8.26 2.00 -11.65
C HIS A 113 -9.51 2.69 -11.11
N ALA A 114 -9.36 3.83 -10.43
CA ALA A 114 -10.44 4.53 -9.74
C ALA A 114 -11.31 3.59 -8.89
N SER A 115 -10.67 2.71 -8.13
CA SER A 115 -11.33 1.67 -7.35
C SER A 115 -10.89 1.68 -5.89
N THR A 116 -11.72 1.12 -5.02
CA THR A 116 -11.43 0.99 -3.59
C THR A 116 -11.69 -0.43 -3.12
N SER A 117 -10.83 -0.89 -2.22
CA SER A 117 -10.94 -2.19 -1.55
C SER A 117 -10.93 -1.99 -0.05
N VAL A 118 -11.75 -2.77 0.67
CA VAL A 118 -11.82 -2.75 2.14
C VAL A 118 -11.37 -4.09 2.69
N PHE A 119 -10.47 -4.05 3.66
CA PHE A 119 -9.91 -5.22 4.33
C PHE A 119 -10.15 -5.12 5.83
N ALA A 120 -10.69 -6.19 6.43
CA ALA A 120 -10.65 -6.38 7.87
C ALA A 120 -9.33 -7.08 8.18
N LEU A 121 -8.34 -6.31 8.63
CA LEU A 121 -6.98 -6.75 8.95
C LEU A 121 -6.80 -6.93 10.46
#